data_AF-A0A7Y1MQD4-F1
#
_entry.id   AF-A0A7Y1MQD4-F1
#
_cell.length_a   1.000
_cell.length_b   1.000
_cell.length_c   1.000
_cell.angle_alpha   90.00
_cell.angle_beta   90.00
_cell.angle_gamma   90.00
#
_symmetry.space_group_name_H-M   'P 1'
#
loop_
_entity.id
_entity.type
_entity.pdbx_description
1 polymer ?
#
loop_
_entity_poly.entity_id
_entity_poly.type
_entity_poly.pdbx_seq_one_letter_code
_entity_poly.pdbx_strand_id
1 'polypeptide(L)'
;MSKGAKPGQNRFAGSQKRKRDYRIARIKDEIIPQLKAFAGKVSFDGVTPFSRFCAELYNTDLPVNEKKIGYRTLVQSSDYWSLIGPIYYKHWDPSDNLESKKEMFVGKLAAQRADHLGTEVERLKKENDALRSALRGHGATPTPLPETTPPDQGFISKFDKTCRALKLVLDASDGMFAVDLSAKKIVCAFNDLEPLEGLVPKELAEPFVAWMNTRGKNHG
;
A
#
# COMPACT_ATOMS: atom_id res chain seq x y z
N MET A 1 -18.74 23.27 27.03
CA MET A 1 -18.25 22.68 25.76
C MET A 1 -17.62 23.78 24.92
N SER A 2 -16.28 23.91 24.89
CA SER A 2 -15.63 24.96 24.09
C SER A 2 -15.67 24.61 22.60
N LYS A 3 -16.64 25.16 21.88
CA LYS A 3 -16.64 25.17 20.41
C LYS A 3 -15.64 26.25 19.95
N GLY A 4 -14.36 25.91 19.93
CA GLY A 4 -13.31 26.81 19.45
C GLY A 4 -12.01 26.08 19.17
N ALA A 5 -11.28 26.51 18.13
CA ALA A 5 -9.93 26.01 17.88
C ALA A 5 -9.00 26.41 19.03
N LYS A 6 -8.12 25.50 19.45
CA LYS A 6 -7.14 25.77 20.50
C LYS A 6 -6.15 26.85 20.02
N PRO A 7 -5.51 27.61 20.94
CA PRO A 7 -4.41 28.50 20.57
C PRO A 7 -3.38 27.77 19.70
N GLY A 8 -3.03 28.34 18.55
CA GLY A 8 -2.13 27.73 17.55
C GLY A 8 -2.81 26.82 16.52
N GLN A 9 -4.09 26.46 16.65
CA GLN A 9 -4.82 25.68 15.65
C GLN A 9 -5.58 26.56 14.66
N ASN A 10 -5.56 26.18 13.39
CA ASN A 10 -6.31 26.86 12.35
C ASN A 10 -7.83 26.65 12.54
N ARG A 11 -8.52 27.73 12.93
CA ARG A 11 -9.99 27.78 13.11
C ARG A 11 -10.81 27.42 11.86
N PHE A 12 -10.21 27.43 10.68
CA PHE A 12 -10.86 27.10 9.41
C PHE A 12 -10.47 25.72 8.87
N ALA A 13 -9.67 24.93 9.57
CA ALA A 13 -9.22 23.63 9.07
C ALA A 13 -10.39 22.70 8.70
N GLY A 14 -11.45 22.68 9.52
CA GLY A 14 -12.65 21.87 9.25
C GLY A 14 -13.43 22.31 8.01
N SER A 15 -13.59 23.63 7.80
CA SER A 15 -14.29 24.13 6.60
C SER A 15 -13.44 23.99 5.33
N GLN A 16 -12.12 24.13 5.44
CA GLN A 16 -11.18 23.87 4.36
C GLN A 16 -11.16 22.40 3.96
N LYS A 17 -11.19 21.48 4.93
CA LYS A 17 -11.28 20.04 4.68
C LYS A 17 -12.57 19.68 3.96
N ARG A 18 -13.73 20.11 4.46
CA ARG A 18 -15.03 19.86 3.80
C ARG A 18 -15.08 20.35 2.35
N LYS A 19 -14.55 21.55 2.09
CA LYS A 19 -14.46 22.09 0.72
C LYS A 19 -13.58 21.23 -0.19
N ARG A 20 -12.47 20.72 0.33
CA ARG A 20 -11.58 19.82 -0.41
C ARG A 20 -12.26 18.47 -0.68
N ASP A 21 -12.91 17.91 0.34
CA ASP A 21 -13.61 16.62 0.24
C ASP A 21 -14.75 16.69 -0.79
N TYR A 22 -15.54 17.78 -0.79
CA TYR A 22 -16.56 18.03 -1.80
C TYR A 22 -15.99 18.07 -3.22
N ARG A 23 -14.89 18.83 -3.42
CA ARG A 23 -14.21 18.91 -4.72
C ARG A 23 -13.73 17.55 -5.19
N ILE A 24 -13.13 16.76 -4.30
CA ILE A 24 -12.67 15.41 -4.60
C ILE A 24 -13.85 14.52 -5.01
N ALA A 25 -14.96 14.57 -4.28
CA ALA A 25 -16.16 13.79 -4.59
C ALA A 25 -16.70 14.17 -5.98
N ARG A 26 -16.92 15.46 -6.25
CA ARG A 26 -17.38 15.93 -7.57
C ARG A 26 -16.45 15.52 -8.71
N ILE A 27 -15.13 15.64 -8.50
CA ILE A 27 -14.16 15.19 -9.51
C ILE A 27 -14.35 13.70 -9.82
N LYS A 28 -14.49 12.86 -8.78
CA LYS A 28 -14.65 11.40 -8.95
C LYS A 28 -15.99 11.02 -9.57
N ASP A 29 -17.06 11.62 -9.10
CA ASP A 29 -18.42 11.15 -9.36
C ASP A 29 -19.01 11.78 -10.63
N GLU A 30 -18.60 13.00 -10.99
CA GLU A 30 -19.14 13.73 -12.14
C GLU A 30 -18.10 13.96 -13.24
N ILE A 31 -16.92 14.45 -12.89
CA ILE A 31 -15.92 14.91 -13.89
C ILE A 31 -15.21 13.75 -14.57
N ILE A 32 -14.74 12.75 -13.81
CA ILE A 32 -14.03 11.60 -14.37
C ILE A 32 -14.88 10.81 -15.37
N PRO A 33 -16.16 10.48 -15.10
CA PRO A 33 -17.02 9.80 -16.08
C PRO A 33 -17.17 10.60 -17.38
N GLN A 34 -17.37 11.92 -17.28
CA GLN A 34 -17.50 12.78 -18.44
C GLN A 34 -16.18 12.87 -19.22
N LEU A 35 -15.04 13.03 -18.55
CA LEU A 35 -13.72 13.01 -19.19
C LEU A 35 -13.50 11.71 -19.98
N LYS A 36 -13.81 10.55 -19.40
CA LYS A 36 -13.72 9.26 -20.11
C LYS A 36 -14.60 9.22 -21.36
N ALA A 37 -15.77 9.86 -21.36
CA ALA A 37 -16.65 9.92 -22.52
C ALA A 37 -16.08 10.77 -23.69
N PHE A 38 -15.16 11.69 -23.40
CA PHE A 38 -14.44 12.49 -24.41
C PHE A 38 -13.16 11.81 -24.93
N ALA A 39 -12.72 10.72 -24.31
CA ALA A 39 -11.54 9.97 -24.77
C ALA A 39 -11.72 9.54 -26.24
N GLY A 40 -10.76 9.91 -27.09
CA GLY A 40 -10.78 9.64 -28.53
C GLY A 40 -11.67 10.56 -29.37
N LYS A 41 -12.47 11.45 -28.76
CA LYS A 41 -13.33 12.43 -29.47
C LYS A 41 -12.74 13.83 -29.51
N VAL A 42 -11.92 14.17 -28.52
CA VAL A 42 -11.27 15.46 -28.38
C VAL A 42 -9.76 15.21 -28.30
N SER A 43 -8.96 16.12 -28.84
CA SER A 43 -7.51 16.12 -28.68
C SER A 43 -7.08 17.33 -27.86
N PHE A 44 -6.03 17.16 -27.06
CA PHE A 44 -5.46 18.25 -26.25
C PHE A 44 -3.96 18.36 -26.56
N ASP A 45 -3.52 19.55 -26.92
CA ASP A 45 -2.11 19.86 -27.11
C ASP A 45 -1.45 20.21 -25.77
N GLY A 46 -1.24 19.18 -24.95
CA GLY A 46 -0.59 19.30 -23.65
C GLY A 46 -1.52 19.39 -22.43
N VAL A 47 -0.88 19.44 -21.25
CA VAL A 47 -1.54 19.46 -19.94
C VAL A 47 -2.39 20.71 -19.72
N THR A 48 -1.96 21.86 -20.24
CA THR A 48 -2.63 23.14 -19.97
C THR A 48 -4.02 23.22 -20.63
N PRO A 49 -4.19 22.92 -21.95
CA PRO A 49 -5.52 22.85 -22.56
C PRO A 49 -6.43 21.82 -21.88
N PHE A 50 -5.91 20.62 -21.59
CA PHE A 50 -6.64 19.59 -20.84
C PHE A 50 -7.13 20.08 -19.47
N SER A 51 -6.26 20.76 -18.72
CA SER A 51 -6.60 21.26 -17.39
C SER A 51 -7.63 22.39 -17.42
N ARG A 52 -7.62 23.22 -18.48
CA ARG A 52 -8.66 24.24 -18.71
C ARG A 52 -10.01 23.57 -18.97
N PHE A 53 -10.03 22.57 -19.85
CA PHE A 53 -11.24 21.79 -20.11
C PHE A 53 -11.79 21.11 -18.85
N CYS A 54 -10.92 20.51 -18.02
CA CYS A 54 -11.33 19.93 -16.74
C CYS A 54 -11.93 20.97 -15.78
N ALA A 55 -11.38 22.19 -15.77
CA ALA A 55 -11.91 23.27 -14.94
C ALA A 55 -13.27 23.77 -15.45
N GLU A 56 -13.46 23.87 -16.77
CA GLU A 56 -14.76 24.17 -17.38
C GLU A 56 -15.79 23.11 -17.00
N LEU A 57 -15.45 21.84 -17.20
CA LEU A 57 -16.30 20.70 -16.85
C LEU A 57 -16.68 20.70 -15.37
N TYR A 58 -15.71 20.98 -14.49
CA TYR A 58 -15.96 21.11 -13.06
C TYR A 58 -16.96 22.22 -12.75
N ASN A 59 -16.82 23.37 -13.43
CA ASN A 59 -17.61 24.57 -13.18
C ASN A 59 -19.01 24.53 -13.82
N THR A 60 -19.29 23.55 -14.68
CA THR A 60 -20.62 23.27 -15.21
C THR A 60 -21.55 22.82 -14.08
N ASP A 61 -22.77 23.35 -14.02
CA ASP A 61 -23.82 22.98 -13.05
C ASP A 61 -23.36 22.99 -11.58
N LEU A 62 -22.53 23.97 -11.21
CA LEU A 62 -22.06 24.11 -9.84
C LEU A 62 -23.21 24.58 -8.93
N PRO A 63 -23.40 23.96 -7.74
CA PRO A 63 -24.35 24.46 -6.76
C PRO A 63 -24.07 25.92 -6.37
N VAL A 64 -25.13 26.68 -6.10
CA VAL A 64 -25.08 28.14 -5.84
C VAL A 64 -24.10 28.53 -4.72
N ASN A 65 -23.91 27.64 -3.75
CA ASN A 65 -23.03 27.84 -2.60
C ASN A 65 -21.55 27.52 -2.87
N GLU A 66 -21.23 26.93 -4.02
CA GLU A 66 -19.87 26.53 -4.38
C GLU A 66 -19.18 27.56 -5.28
N LYS A 67 -17.85 27.64 -5.14
CA LYS A 67 -17.05 28.58 -5.94
C LYS A 67 -16.41 27.87 -7.11
N LYS A 68 -16.45 28.55 -8.28
CA LYS A 68 -15.71 28.14 -9.46
C LYS A 68 -14.21 27.99 -9.14
N ILE A 69 -13.58 27.01 -9.77
CA ILE A 69 -12.14 26.77 -9.67
C ILE A 69 -11.46 27.10 -11.00
N GLY A 70 -10.19 27.51 -10.94
CA GLY A 70 -9.36 27.66 -12.13
C GLY A 70 -8.53 26.41 -12.41
N TYR A 71 -8.08 26.23 -13.64
CA TYR A 71 -7.23 25.09 -14.03
C TYR A 71 -5.96 24.96 -13.16
N ARG A 72 -5.37 26.07 -12.70
CA ARG A 72 -4.22 26.06 -11.79
C ARG A 72 -4.53 25.36 -10.46
N THR A 73 -5.77 25.49 -9.96
CA THR A 73 -6.18 24.80 -8.72
C THR A 73 -6.10 23.29 -8.88
N LEU A 74 -6.50 22.78 -10.05
CA LEU A 74 -6.44 21.35 -10.38
C LEU A 74 -5.00 20.84 -10.54
N VAL A 75 -4.12 21.63 -11.16
CA VAL A 75 -2.73 21.26 -11.43
C VAL A 75 -1.83 21.39 -10.19
N GLN A 76 -1.98 22.45 -9.40
CA GLN A 76 -1.12 22.73 -8.25
C GLN A 76 -1.46 21.88 -7.02
N SER A 77 -2.69 21.39 -6.92
CA SER A 77 -3.08 20.49 -5.84
C SER A 77 -2.75 19.05 -6.22
N SER A 78 -1.84 18.43 -5.46
CA SER A 78 -1.53 17.00 -5.58
C SER A 78 -2.78 16.13 -5.52
N ASP A 79 -3.71 16.49 -4.62
CA ASP A 79 -4.91 15.71 -4.35
C ASP A 79 -5.82 15.67 -5.58
N TYR A 80 -6.01 16.80 -6.27
CA TYR A 80 -6.85 16.85 -7.47
C TYR A 80 -6.11 16.28 -8.69
N TRP A 81 -4.83 16.63 -8.87
CA TRP A 81 -4.05 16.15 -10.01
C TRP A 81 -3.87 14.63 -10.00
N SER A 82 -3.76 14.01 -8.80
CA SER A 82 -3.67 12.56 -8.66
C SER A 82 -4.90 11.81 -9.21
N LEU A 83 -6.05 12.49 -9.33
CA LEU A 83 -7.29 11.92 -9.84
C LEU A 83 -7.41 12.07 -11.36
N ILE A 84 -7.13 13.26 -11.90
CA ILE A 84 -7.34 13.58 -13.32
C ILE A 84 -6.09 13.36 -14.19
N GLY A 85 -4.90 13.54 -13.63
CA GLY A 85 -3.63 13.41 -14.32
C GLY A 85 -3.43 12.03 -14.95
N PRO A 86 -3.72 10.90 -14.27
CA PRO A 86 -3.63 9.57 -14.87
C PRO A 86 -4.51 9.41 -16.12
N ILE A 87 -5.66 10.09 -16.17
CA ILE A 87 -6.57 10.03 -17.33
C ILE A 87 -5.96 10.79 -18.51
N TYR A 88 -5.37 11.97 -18.25
CA TYR A 88 -4.62 12.72 -19.26
C TYR A 88 -3.52 11.86 -19.87
N TYR A 89 -2.67 11.28 -19.03
CA TYR A 89 -1.54 10.47 -19.49
C TYR A 89 -1.95 9.20 -20.22
N LYS A 90 -3.12 8.64 -19.90
CA LYS A 90 -3.62 7.44 -20.56
C LYS A 90 -4.19 7.70 -21.96
N HIS A 91 -4.80 8.86 -22.18
CA HIS A 91 -5.66 9.09 -23.35
C HIS A 91 -5.21 10.23 -24.26
N TRP A 92 -4.37 11.15 -23.78
CA TRP A 92 -4.04 12.40 -24.50
C TRP A 92 -2.57 12.81 -24.41
N ASP A 93 -1.75 12.06 -23.70
CA ASP A 93 -0.32 12.30 -23.70
C ASP A 93 0.28 11.70 -24.99
N PRO A 94 0.85 12.55 -25.87
CA PRO A 94 1.39 12.10 -27.15
C PRO A 94 2.67 11.28 -26.99
N SER A 95 3.27 11.28 -25.80
CA SER A 95 4.43 10.42 -25.51
C SER A 95 3.96 9.01 -25.15
N ASP A 96 4.28 8.03 -25.99
CA ASP A 96 4.11 6.59 -25.77
C ASP A 96 5.02 6.05 -24.64
N ASN A 97 5.36 6.91 -23.68
CA ASN A 97 6.32 6.70 -22.62
C ASN A 97 5.61 6.55 -21.26
N LEU A 98 4.47 5.84 -21.28
CA LEU A 98 3.65 5.56 -20.11
C LEU A 98 4.45 4.82 -19.03
N GLU A 99 5.37 3.95 -19.43
CA GLU A 99 6.19 3.15 -18.51
C GLU A 99 7.21 4.01 -17.73
N SER A 100 7.93 4.95 -18.37
CA SER A 100 8.83 5.83 -17.61
C SER A 100 8.08 6.77 -16.65
N LYS A 101 6.89 7.24 -17.04
CA LYS A 101 6.05 8.07 -16.17
C LYS A 101 5.48 7.25 -15.02
N LYS A 102 5.08 6.00 -15.26
CA LYS A 102 4.65 5.04 -14.23
C LYS A 102 5.77 4.79 -13.23
N GLU A 103 7.00 4.56 -13.67
CA GLU A 103 8.16 4.42 -12.76
C GLU A 103 8.36 5.68 -11.91
N MET A 104 8.25 6.88 -12.50
CA MET A 104 8.34 8.13 -11.75
C MET A 104 7.20 8.26 -10.71
N PHE A 105 5.97 7.90 -11.06
CA PHE A 105 4.84 7.94 -10.13
C PHE A 105 4.94 6.90 -9.03
N VAL A 106 5.39 5.69 -9.36
CA VAL A 106 5.69 4.62 -8.39
C VAL A 106 6.80 5.08 -7.44
N GLY A 107 7.86 5.71 -7.95
CA GLY A 107 8.93 6.29 -7.15
C GLY A 107 8.43 7.38 -6.20
N LYS A 108 7.57 8.30 -6.67
CA LYS A 108 6.95 9.33 -5.81
C LYS A 108 6.03 8.73 -4.74
N LEU A 109 5.24 7.71 -5.08
CA LEU A 109 4.37 7.01 -4.13
C LEU A 109 5.20 6.27 -3.07
N ALA A 110 6.29 5.61 -3.50
CA ALA A 110 7.21 4.94 -2.59
C ALA A 110 7.88 5.93 -1.63
N ALA A 111 8.32 7.09 -2.13
CA ALA A 111 8.88 8.15 -1.30
C ALA A 111 7.86 8.68 -0.27
N GLN A 112 6.62 8.97 -0.70
CA GLN A 112 5.56 9.41 0.23
C GLN A 112 5.21 8.36 1.28
N ARG A 113 5.19 7.07 0.92
CA ARG A 113 4.99 5.98 1.87
C ARG A 113 6.15 5.88 2.85
N ALA A 114 7.39 6.02 2.36
CA ALA A 114 8.58 6.02 3.20
C ALA A 114 8.55 7.18 4.21
N ASP A 115 8.19 8.39 3.77
CA ASP A 115 8.07 9.56 4.64
C ASP A 115 6.95 9.38 5.69
N HIS A 116 5.80 8.85 5.28
CA HIS A 116 4.71 8.54 6.21
C HIS A 116 5.13 7.47 7.22
N LEU A 117 5.79 6.40 6.77
CA LEU A 117 6.29 5.36 7.66
C LEU A 117 7.35 5.90 8.62
N GLY A 118 8.24 6.78 8.13
CA GLY A 118 9.25 7.45 8.96
C GLY A 118 8.64 8.32 10.05
N THR A 119 7.62 9.11 9.72
CA THR A 119 6.92 9.94 10.72
C THR A 119 6.17 9.10 11.74
N GLU A 120 5.58 7.98 11.34
CA GLU A 120 4.88 7.07 12.25
C GLU A 120 5.83 6.30 13.16
N VAL A 121 7.00 5.87 12.66
CA VAL A 121 8.06 5.26 13.47
C VAL A 121 8.54 6.23 14.54
N GLU A 122 8.79 7.50 14.18
CA GLU A 122 9.23 8.51 15.15
C GLU A 122 8.14 8.83 16.18
N ARG A 123 6.85 8.82 15.78
CA ARG A 123 5.72 8.94 16.70
C ARG A 123 5.69 7.79 17.71
N LEU A 124 5.80 6.56 17.22
CA LEU A 124 5.77 5.34 18.04
C LEU A 124 6.98 5.26 18.99
N LYS A 125 8.18 5.67 18.55
CA LYS A 125 9.35 5.76 19.43
C LYS A 125 9.11 6.72 20.59
N LYS A 126 8.60 7.93 20.31
CA LYS A 126 8.27 8.92 21.35
C LYS A 126 7.22 8.39 22.33
N GLU A 127 6.20 7.69 21.82
CA GLU A 127 5.19 7.04 22.65
C GLU A 127 5.79 5.95 23.54
N ASN A 128 6.69 5.11 22.98
CA ASN A 128 7.38 4.07 23.73
C ASN A 128 8.29 4.66 24.83
N ASP A 129 9.03 5.72 24.52
CA ASP A 129 9.90 6.39 25.49
C ASP A 129 9.12 7.07 26.62
N ALA A 130 7.95 7.66 26.30
CA ALA A 130 7.05 8.21 27.30
C ALA A 130 6.49 7.11 28.21
N LEU A 131 6.03 5.99 27.65
CA LEU A 131 5.53 4.84 28.40
C LEU A 131 6.62 4.21 29.28
N ARG A 132 7.84 4.03 28.75
CA ARG A 132 9.00 3.55 29.51
C ARG A 132 9.34 4.49 30.67
N SER A 133 9.25 5.79 30.45
CA SER A 133 9.52 6.79 31.49
C SER A 133 8.44 6.79 32.57
N ALA A 134 7.16 6.63 32.20
CA ALA A 134 6.07 6.45 33.16
C ALA A 134 6.23 5.16 33.98
N LEU A 135 6.58 4.04 33.34
CA LEU A 135 6.82 2.75 34.01
C LEU A 135 8.01 2.80 34.98
N ARG A 136 9.11 3.48 34.61
CA ARG A 136 10.22 3.75 35.53
C ARG A 136 9.79 4.61 36.73
N GLY A 137 8.94 5.61 36.50
CA GLY A 137 8.34 6.42 37.58
C GLY A 137 7.48 5.60 38.54
N HIS A 138 6.93 4.47 38.09
CA HIS A 138 6.15 3.52 38.90
C HIS A 138 6.97 2.35 39.47
N GLY A 139 8.30 2.41 39.42
CA GLY A 139 9.19 1.42 40.05
C GLY A 139 9.46 0.16 39.24
N ALA A 140 9.03 0.11 37.97
CA ALA A 140 9.38 -0.99 37.08
C ALA A 140 10.84 -0.89 36.62
N THR A 141 11.62 -1.97 36.80
CA THR A 141 12.99 -2.08 36.29
C THR A 141 12.97 -2.66 34.87
N PRO A 142 13.82 -2.16 33.95
CA PRO A 142 13.88 -2.70 32.61
C PRO A 142 14.42 -4.13 32.64
N THR A 143 13.59 -5.11 32.29
CA THR A 143 14.07 -6.43 31.93
C THR A 143 14.73 -6.32 30.55
N PRO A 144 16.00 -6.73 30.38
CA PRO A 144 16.60 -6.76 29.06
C PRO A 144 15.77 -7.69 28.17
N LEU A 145 15.33 -7.17 27.02
CA LEU A 145 14.80 -8.00 25.95
C LEU A 145 15.92 -8.98 25.56
N PRO A 146 15.65 -10.28 25.37
CA PRO A 146 16.64 -11.18 24.80
C PRO A 146 17.10 -10.56 23.49
N GLU A 147 18.41 -10.39 23.32
CA GLU A 147 19.01 -9.91 22.08
C GLU A 147 18.54 -10.85 20.97
N THR A 148 17.56 -10.42 20.19
CA THR A 148 17.26 -11.03 18.91
C THR A 148 18.46 -10.75 18.04
N THR A 149 19.39 -11.71 18.00
CA THR A 149 20.45 -11.74 17.00
C THR A 149 19.75 -11.54 15.66
N PRO A 150 20.06 -10.46 14.91
CA PRO A 150 19.40 -10.21 13.65
C PRO A 150 19.60 -11.46 12.79
N PRO A 151 18.52 -12.10 12.32
CA PRO A 151 18.66 -13.36 11.61
C PRO A 151 19.48 -13.08 10.36
N ASP A 152 20.50 -13.90 10.10
CA ASP A 152 21.38 -13.76 8.96
C ASP A 152 20.52 -13.70 7.68
N GLN A 153 20.44 -12.50 7.09
CA GLN A 153 19.62 -12.26 5.90
C GLN A 153 20.07 -13.14 4.72
N GLY A 154 21.35 -13.51 4.69
CA GLY A 154 21.89 -14.45 3.71
C GLY A 154 21.34 -15.86 3.90
N PHE A 155 21.24 -16.32 5.15
CA PHE A 155 20.62 -17.60 5.49
C PHE A 155 19.13 -17.61 5.17
N ILE A 156 18.38 -16.57 5.57
CA ILE A 156 16.94 -16.47 5.29
C ILE A 156 16.67 -16.52 3.78
N SER A 157 17.44 -15.79 2.98
CA SER A 157 17.27 -15.77 1.53
C SER A 157 17.55 -17.13 0.88
N LYS A 158 18.60 -17.83 1.33
CA LYS A 158 18.92 -19.18 0.85
C LYS A 158 17.84 -20.18 1.25
N PHE A 159 17.42 -20.16 2.51
CA PHE A 159 16.34 -21.00 3.01
C PHE A 159 15.03 -20.79 2.23
N ASP A 160 14.68 -19.53 1.93
CA ASP A 160 13.51 -19.18 1.13
C ASP A 160 13.55 -19.79 -0.28
N LYS A 161 14.70 -19.66 -0.96
CA LYS A 161 14.90 -20.22 -2.30
C LYS A 161 14.79 -21.74 -2.30
N THR A 162 15.37 -22.39 -1.30
CA THR A 162 15.29 -23.85 -1.15
C THR A 162 13.85 -24.31 -0.93
N CYS A 163 13.09 -23.62 -0.07
CA CYS A 163 11.68 -23.94 0.15
C CYS A 163 10.83 -23.74 -1.12
N ARG A 164 11.09 -22.68 -1.90
CA ARG A 164 10.42 -22.49 -3.20
C ARG A 164 10.73 -23.60 -4.19
N ALA A 165 11.99 -24.01 -4.28
CA ALA A 165 12.41 -25.10 -5.16
C ALA A 165 11.73 -26.42 -4.76
N LEU A 166 11.71 -26.74 -3.47
CA LEU A 166 11.02 -27.93 -2.95
C LEU A 166 9.53 -27.88 -3.24
N LYS A 167 8.87 -26.74 -3.03
CA LYS A 167 7.46 -26.56 -3.38
C LYS A 167 7.20 -26.80 -4.87
N LEU A 168 8.05 -26.28 -5.76
CA LEU A 168 7.90 -26.49 -7.20
C LEU A 168 8.02 -27.96 -7.58
N VAL A 169 8.95 -28.70 -6.96
CA VAL A 169 9.09 -30.15 -7.18
C VAL A 169 7.86 -30.91 -6.69
N LEU A 170 7.34 -30.56 -5.51
CA LEU A 170 6.13 -31.18 -4.97
C LEU A 170 4.90 -30.88 -5.84
N ASP A 171 4.70 -29.63 -6.24
CA ASP A 171 3.59 -29.23 -7.12
C ASP A 171 3.70 -29.91 -8.50
N ALA A 172 4.91 -30.12 -9.03
CA ALA A 172 5.16 -30.82 -10.29
C ALA A 172 5.05 -32.35 -10.18
N SER A 173 4.97 -32.91 -8.97
CA SER A 173 4.87 -34.35 -8.73
C SER A 173 3.45 -34.92 -8.85
N ASP A 174 2.49 -34.10 -9.34
CA ASP A 174 1.12 -34.50 -9.68
C ASP A 174 0.44 -35.41 -8.64
N GLY A 175 0.49 -35.00 -7.37
CA GLY A 175 -0.16 -35.71 -6.27
C GLY A 175 0.58 -36.95 -5.74
N MET A 176 1.77 -37.27 -6.27
CA MET A 176 2.61 -38.35 -5.73
C MET A 176 3.09 -38.05 -4.32
N PHE A 177 3.46 -36.79 -4.05
CA PHE A 177 3.88 -36.32 -2.74
C PHE A 177 2.94 -35.21 -2.26
N ALA A 178 2.50 -35.28 -1.01
CA ALA A 178 1.65 -34.29 -0.38
C ALA A 178 2.27 -33.77 0.92
N VAL A 179 1.96 -32.53 1.28
CA VAL A 179 2.39 -31.93 2.54
C VAL A 179 1.22 -31.97 3.51
N ASP A 180 1.34 -32.75 4.57
CA ASP A 180 0.40 -32.71 5.68
C ASP A 180 0.78 -31.55 6.61
N LEU A 181 0.04 -30.44 6.47
CA LEU A 181 0.25 -29.24 7.27
C LEU A 181 -0.11 -29.44 8.75
N SER A 182 -0.98 -30.40 9.07
CA SER A 182 -1.45 -30.69 10.42
C SER A 182 -0.47 -31.59 11.17
N ALA A 183 -0.04 -32.69 10.54
CA ALA A 183 0.97 -33.59 11.09
C ALA A 183 2.41 -33.11 10.86
N LYS A 184 2.59 -32.01 10.11
CA LYS A 184 3.88 -31.40 9.75
C LYS A 184 4.85 -32.36 9.08
N LYS A 185 4.36 -33.15 8.14
CA LYS A 185 5.15 -34.15 7.40
C LYS A 185 4.90 -34.08 5.91
N ILE A 186 5.86 -34.58 5.12
CA ILE A 186 5.67 -34.82 3.69
C ILE A 186 5.35 -36.30 3.55
N VAL A 187 4.27 -36.62 2.87
CA VAL A 187 3.76 -37.97 2.68
C VAL A 187 3.82 -38.38 1.22
N CYS A 188 4.04 -39.66 0.96
CA CYS A 188 3.93 -40.24 -0.38
C CYS A 188 2.61 -41.02 -0.50
N ALA A 189 1.79 -40.69 -1.50
CA ALA A 189 0.50 -41.33 -1.72
C ALA A 189 0.60 -42.83 -2.10
N PHE A 190 1.80 -43.29 -2.46
CA PHE A 190 2.06 -44.64 -2.95
C PHE A 190 2.92 -45.50 -2.01
N ASN A 191 3.30 -44.96 -0.84
CA ASN A 191 4.11 -45.70 0.13
C ASN A 191 3.30 -46.07 1.37
N ASP A 192 2.70 -47.26 1.34
CA ASP A 192 1.89 -47.78 2.44
C ASP A 192 2.70 -48.13 3.71
N LEU A 193 4.03 -48.16 3.62
CA LEU A 193 4.96 -48.44 4.73
C LEU A 193 5.79 -47.21 5.13
N GLU A 194 5.20 -46.01 5.02
CA GLU A 194 5.85 -44.78 5.43
C GLU A 194 6.07 -44.71 6.96
N PRO A 195 7.26 -44.29 7.43
CA PRO A 195 7.49 -44.02 8.84
C PRO A 195 6.50 -42.99 9.41
N LEU A 196 6.26 -43.03 10.73
CA LEU A 196 5.36 -42.07 11.40
C LEU A 196 5.77 -40.60 11.16
N GLU A 197 7.06 -40.35 10.97
CA GLU A 197 7.65 -39.03 10.71
C GLU A 197 7.40 -38.53 9.27
N GLY A 198 6.97 -39.40 8.36
CA GLY A 198 6.80 -39.12 6.93
C GLY A 198 8.03 -39.52 6.10
N LEU A 199 8.04 -39.09 4.83
CA LEU A 199 9.09 -39.39 3.85
C LEU A 199 10.43 -38.74 4.19
N VAL A 200 10.39 -37.62 4.91
CA VAL A 200 11.58 -36.84 5.27
C VAL A 200 11.64 -36.65 6.78
N PRO A 201 12.85 -36.51 7.36
CA PRO A 201 13.01 -36.23 8.78
C PRO A 201 12.25 -34.98 9.21
N LYS A 202 11.77 -35.01 10.46
CA LYS A 202 10.96 -33.94 11.05
C LYS A 202 11.68 -32.59 11.06
N GLU A 203 12.99 -32.59 11.25
CA GLU A 203 13.84 -31.40 11.25
C GLU A 203 13.84 -30.67 9.90
N LEU A 204 13.52 -31.37 8.81
CA LEU A 204 13.39 -30.79 7.47
C LEU A 204 11.94 -30.46 7.12
N ALA A 205 10.98 -31.30 7.54
CA ALA A 205 9.56 -31.09 7.28
C ALA A 205 9.01 -29.87 8.04
N GLU A 206 9.34 -29.72 9.32
CA GLU A 206 8.75 -28.67 10.16
C GLU A 206 9.11 -27.24 9.70
N PRO A 207 10.36 -26.91 9.37
CA PRO A 207 10.70 -25.57 8.85
C PRO A 207 9.99 -25.26 7.54
N PHE A 208 9.84 -26.25 6.66
CA PHE A 208 9.16 -26.09 5.39
C PHE A 208 7.64 -25.87 5.55
N VAL A 209 7.00 -26.63 6.44
CA VAL A 209 5.58 -26.46 6.77
C VAL A 209 5.33 -25.10 7.45
N ALA A 210 6.21 -24.67 8.35
CA ALA A 210 6.15 -23.34 8.94
C ALA A 210 6.26 -22.25 7.86
N TRP A 211 7.19 -22.40 6.93
CA TRP A 211 7.34 -21.50 5.78
C TRP A 211 6.07 -21.44 4.91
N MET A 212 5.46 -22.59 4.58
CA MET A 212 4.19 -22.67 3.85
C MET A 212 3.06 -21.91 4.56
N ASN A 213 2.93 -22.12 5.87
CA ASN A 213 1.89 -21.48 6.69
C ASN A 213 2.03 -19.95 6.77
N THR A 214 3.26 -19.43 6.86
CA THR A 214 3.49 -17.97 6.87
C THR A 214 3.09 -17.29 5.56
N ARG A 215 3.19 -18.00 4.42
CA ARG A 215 2.83 -17.47 3.10
C ARG A 215 1.35 -17.63 2.76
N GLY A 216 0.70 -18.69 3.24
CA GLY A 216 -0.76 -18.83 3.13
C GLY A 216 -1.53 -17.70 3.84
N LYS A 217 -0.97 -17.13 4.91
CA LYS A 217 -1.57 -16.02 5.67
C LYS A 217 -1.39 -14.63 5.04
N ASN A 218 -0.44 -14.46 4.12
CA ASN A 218 -0.14 -13.18 3.48
C ASN A 218 -0.90 -12.95 2.16
N HIS A 219 -1.85 -13.83 1.84
CA HIS A 219 -2.74 -13.72 0.66
C HIS A 219 -4.22 -13.52 1.04
N GLY A 220 -4.50 -13.01 2.25
CA GLY A 220 -5.83 -12.57 2.69
C GLY A 220 -5.97 -11.05 2.67
#